data_AF-A0A5C1Q1X6-F1
#
_entry.id   AF-A0A5C1Q1X6-F1
#
_cell.length_a   1.000
_cell.length_b   1.000
_cell.length_c   1.000
_cell.angle_alpha   90.00
_cell.angle_beta   90.00
_cell.angle_gamma   90.00
#
_symmetry.space_group_name_H-M   'P 1'
#
loop_
_entity.id
_entity.type
_entity.pdbx_description
1 polymer ?
#
loop_
_entity_poly.entity_id
_entity_poly.type
_entity_poly.pdbx_seq_one_letter_code
_entity_poly.pdbx_strand_id
1 'polypeptide(L)'
;MPDHYQVLGLARHAEAAVVKAAYRALVSLYHPDRNPAPDAIERIQRINIAHDVLSDPARRLAYDATLADATPPPAADTDDGADTIAERWKIASNFFPEIGRHHARLERLSAHLADEFQRHLLQRQQYADAAAIADRLRIEFLGRHFGTDEAVLAYAEQLLLAREVEAVRFVSQIVSVLGRSVDADSVREKVSQRFPRTVDSLRKRALYARIAHQGDGAPDRQALHDLVSLCDGVVQRPLLRAGGTLLLGMHDLKFENDEELRQLVVRRLAAEFG
;
A
#
# COMPACT_ATOMS: atom_id res chain seq x y z
N MET A 1 -29.12 -25.63 7.71
CA MET A 1 -27.76 -26.08 7.31
C MET A 1 -26.97 -24.84 6.93
N PRO A 2 -25.67 -24.77 7.26
CA PRO A 2 -24.83 -23.65 6.84
C PRO A 2 -24.74 -23.60 5.31
N ASP A 3 -24.79 -22.39 4.76
CA ASP A 3 -24.61 -22.17 3.31
C ASP A 3 -23.14 -22.36 2.90
N HIS A 4 -22.83 -22.45 1.60
CA HIS A 4 -21.45 -22.67 1.13
C HIS A 4 -20.49 -21.55 1.55
N TYR A 5 -20.99 -20.32 1.71
CA TYR A 5 -20.17 -19.19 2.17
C TYR A 5 -19.84 -19.33 3.65
N GLN A 6 -20.82 -19.68 4.49
CA GLN A 6 -20.65 -19.95 5.92
C GLN A 6 -19.71 -21.14 6.17
N VAL A 7 -19.78 -22.19 5.34
CA VAL A 7 -18.84 -23.33 5.43
C VAL A 7 -17.39 -22.90 5.22
N LEU A 8 -17.13 -21.91 4.36
CA LEU A 8 -15.79 -21.35 4.13
C LEU A 8 -15.46 -20.12 4.99
N GLY A 9 -16.39 -19.63 5.82
CA GLY A 9 -16.22 -18.40 6.60
C GLY A 9 -16.16 -17.12 5.74
N LEU A 10 -16.82 -17.12 4.58
CA LEU A 10 -16.78 -16.05 3.59
C LEU A 10 -18.05 -15.22 3.61
N ALA A 11 -17.93 -13.96 3.17
CA ALA A 11 -19.09 -13.18 2.82
C ALA A 11 -19.62 -13.59 1.43
N ARG A 12 -20.93 -13.42 1.17
CA ARG A 12 -21.55 -13.77 -0.13
C ARG A 12 -20.90 -13.04 -1.33
N HIS A 13 -20.39 -11.83 -1.09
CA HIS A 13 -19.70 -11.00 -2.08
C HIS A 13 -18.18 -11.22 -2.14
N ALA A 14 -17.63 -12.22 -1.45
CA ALA A 14 -16.20 -12.51 -1.46
C ALA A 14 -15.69 -12.85 -2.87
N GLU A 15 -14.52 -12.35 -3.25
CA GLU A 15 -13.95 -12.62 -4.58
C GLU A 15 -13.41 -14.05 -4.69
N ALA A 16 -13.26 -14.55 -5.93
CA ALA A 16 -12.74 -15.90 -6.18
C ALA A 16 -11.34 -16.14 -5.57
N ALA A 17 -10.50 -15.10 -5.50
CA ALA A 17 -9.19 -15.17 -4.84
C ALA A 17 -9.33 -15.48 -3.34
N VAL A 18 -10.31 -14.89 -2.66
CA VAL A 18 -10.61 -15.12 -1.24
C VAL A 18 -11.17 -16.52 -1.03
N VAL A 19 -12.07 -16.98 -1.92
CA VAL A 19 -12.60 -18.36 -1.91
C VAL A 19 -11.45 -19.38 -1.95
N LYS A 20 -10.51 -19.17 -2.86
CA LYS A 20 -9.34 -20.04 -3.02
C LYS A 20 -8.40 -19.99 -1.81
N ALA A 21 -8.18 -18.81 -1.23
CA ALA A 21 -7.35 -18.65 -0.04
C ALA A 21 -7.95 -19.34 1.19
N ALA A 22 -9.25 -19.13 1.44
CA ALA A 22 -9.98 -19.76 2.55
C ALA A 22 -10.00 -21.29 2.42
N TYR A 23 -10.25 -21.82 1.22
CA TYR A 23 -10.17 -23.25 0.96
C TYR A 23 -8.80 -23.84 1.32
N ARG A 24 -7.71 -23.21 0.88
CA ARG A 24 -6.34 -23.68 1.18
C ARG A 24 -6.06 -23.69 2.68
N ALA A 25 -6.49 -22.65 3.41
CA ALA A 25 -6.31 -22.57 4.85
C ALA A 25 -7.10 -23.67 5.59
N LEU A 26 -8.37 -23.86 5.23
CA LEU A 26 -9.25 -24.85 5.85
C LEU A 26 -8.81 -26.29 5.55
N VAL A 27 -8.40 -26.59 4.32
CA VAL A 27 -7.85 -27.91 3.97
C VAL A 27 -6.57 -28.20 4.75
N SER A 28 -5.68 -27.22 4.91
CA SER A 28 -4.48 -27.42 5.72
C SER A 28 -4.79 -27.66 7.21
N LEU A 29 -5.89 -27.10 7.72
CA LEU A 29 -6.32 -27.23 9.12
C LEU A 29 -7.03 -28.56 9.40
N TYR A 30 -7.81 -29.06 8.44
CA TYR A 30 -8.65 -30.26 8.58
C TYR A 30 -8.14 -31.47 7.78
N HIS A 31 -6.92 -31.43 7.25
CA HIS A 31 -6.34 -32.56 6.51
C HIS A 31 -6.29 -33.82 7.41
N PRO A 32 -6.77 -34.99 6.95
CA PRO A 32 -6.83 -36.20 7.77
C PRO A 32 -5.45 -36.65 8.28
N ASP A 33 -4.39 -36.37 7.52
CA ASP A 33 -3.01 -36.69 7.95
C ASP A 33 -2.52 -35.83 9.13
N ARG A 34 -3.11 -34.66 9.37
CA ARG A 34 -2.66 -33.68 10.39
C ARG A 34 -3.68 -33.46 11.50
N ASN A 35 -4.93 -33.84 11.28
CA ASN A 35 -6.02 -33.66 12.23
C ASN A 35 -6.74 -35.01 12.49
N PRO A 36 -6.45 -35.68 13.62
CA PRO A 36 -7.05 -36.97 13.96
C PRO A 36 -8.47 -36.85 14.54
N ALA A 37 -9.09 -35.67 14.52
CA ALA A 37 -10.42 -35.49 15.07
C ALA A 37 -11.47 -36.28 14.26
N PRO A 38 -12.45 -36.91 14.94
CA PRO A 38 -13.43 -37.78 14.29
C PRO A 38 -14.35 -37.02 13.31
N ASP A 39 -14.50 -35.70 13.47
CA ASP A 39 -15.27 -34.81 12.60
C ASP A 39 -14.46 -34.24 11.41
N ALA A 40 -13.15 -34.47 11.35
CA ALA A 40 -12.28 -33.87 10.33
C ALA A 40 -12.66 -34.30 8.90
N ILE A 41 -13.01 -35.58 8.70
CA ILE A 41 -13.44 -36.11 7.40
C ILE A 41 -14.74 -35.46 6.92
N GLU A 42 -15.71 -35.31 7.81
CA GLU A 42 -16.99 -34.69 7.45
C GLU A 42 -16.81 -33.19 7.15
N ARG A 43 -15.97 -32.51 7.92
CA ARG A 43 -15.66 -31.08 7.70
C ARG A 43 -14.94 -30.85 6.38
N ILE A 44 -13.94 -31.65 6.06
CA ILE A 44 -13.20 -31.49 4.80
C ILE A 44 -14.07 -31.80 3.58
N GLN A 45 -14.99 -32.77 3.68
CA GLN A 45 -15.99 -33.03 2.62
C GLN A 45 -16.88 -31.81 2.39
N ARG A 46 -17.39 -31.17 3.45
CA ARG A 46 -18.19 -29.94 3.35
C ARG A 46 -17.39 -28.79 2.74
N ILE A 47 -16.12 -28.63 3.13
CA ILE A 47 -15.20 -27.62 2.59
C ILE A 47 -14.98 -27.82 1.09
N ASN A 48 -14.74 -29.07 0.66
CA ASN A 48 -14.54 -29.40 -0.76
C ASN A 48 -15.81 -29.10 -1.58
N ILE A 49 -16.99 -29.52 -1.10
CA ILE A 49 -18.28 -29.24 -1.76
C ILE A 49 -18.52 -27.73 -1.89
N ALA A 50 -18.27 -26.97 -0.82
CA ALA A 50 -18.44 -25.52 -0.84
C ALA A 50 -17.48 -24.86 -1.84
N HIS A 51 -16.21 -25.27 -1.87
CA HIS A 51 -15.24 -24.77 -2.84
C HIS A 51 -15.59 -25.15 -4.28
N ASP A 52 -16.07 -26.37 -4.54
CA ASP A 52 -16.45 -26.81 -5.89
C ASP A 52 -17.59 -25.98 -6.49
N VAL A 53 -18.50 -25.48 -5.64
CA VAL A 53 -19.58 -24.58 -6.07
C VAL A 53 -19.10 -23.14 -6.19
N LEU A 54 -18.34 -22.63 -5.22
CA LEU A 54 -17.95 -21.21 -5.15
C LEU A 54 -16.75 -20.84 -6.03
N SER A 55 -15.92 -21.80 -6.44
CA SER A 55 -14.74 -21.56 -7.28
C SER A 55 -15.07 -21.45 -8.78
N ASP A 56 -16.18 -22.06 -9.23
CA ASP A 56 -16.65 -21.98 -10.61
C ASP A 56 -17.67 -20.82 -10.77
N PRO A 57 -17.41 -19.83 -11.65
CA PRO A 57 -18.30 -18.68 -11.80
C PRO A 57 -19.74 -19.02 -12.19
N ALA A 58 -19.95 -20.03 -13.04
CA ALA A 58 -21.29 -20.41 -13.50
C ALA A 58 -22.06 -21.15 -12.40
N ARG A 59 -21.39 -22.06 -11.69
CA ARG A 59 -21.99 -22.78 -10.55
C ARG A 59 -22.28 -21.84 -9.39
N ARG A 60 -21.39 -20.89 -9.11
CA ARG A 60 -21.59 -19.85 -8.10
C ARG A 60 -22.80 -18.98 -8.46
N LEU A 61 -22.91 -18.53 -9.71
CA LEU A 61 -24.05 -17.72 -10.15
C LEU A 61 -25.39 -18.48 -10.04
N ALA A 62 -25.41 -19.76 -10.44
CA ALA A 62 -26.58 -20.60 -10.27
C ALA A 62 -26.95 -20.79 -8.79
N TYR A 63 -25.94 -21.00 -7.93
CA TYR A 63 -26.13 -21.09 -6.48
C TYR A 63 -26.64 -19.79 -5.86
N ASP A 64 -26.03 -18.65 -6.20
CA ASP A 64 -26.44 -17.33 -5.74
C ASP A 64 -27.88 -17.00 -6.16
N ALA A 65 -28.31 -17.42 -7.35
CA ALA A 65 -29.70 -17.29 -7.80
C ALA A 65 -30.70 -18.06 -6.92
N THR A 66 -30.30 -19.20 -6.34
CA THR A 66 -31.14 -19.93 -5.37
C THR A 66 -31.21 -19.26 -4.00
N LEU A 67 -30.27 -18.35 -3.70
CA LEU A 67 -30.20 -17.60 -2.43
C LEU A 67 -30.93 -16.25 -2.50
N ALA A 68 -31.30 -15.75 -3.68
CA ALA A 68 -31.86 -14.41 -3.89
C ALA A 68 -33.24 -14.18 -3.23
N ASP A 69 -33.95 -15.25 -2.86
CA ASP A 69 -35.23 -15.20 -2.14
C ASP A 69 -35.07 -15.34 -0.62
N ALA A 70 -33.83 -15.58 -0.15
CA ALA A 70 -33.48 -15.68 1.25
C ALA A 70 -32.76 -14.40 1.68
N THR A 71 -33.45 -13.56 2.47
CA THR A 71 -32.85 -12.43 3.21
C THR A 71 -31.48 -12.85 3.73
N PRO A 72 -30.40 -12.13 3.39
CA PRO A 72 -29.08 -12.50 3.86
C PRO A 72 -29.15 -12.56 5.40
N PRO A 73 -28.80 -13.71 6.02
CA PRO A 73 -28.69 -13.73 7.46
C PRO A 73 -27.67 -12.65 7.85
N PRO A 74 -27.89 -11.96 8.98
CA PRO A 74 -26.91 -10.99 9.47
C PRO A 74 -25.54 -11.66 9.44
N ALA A 75 -24.55 -10.93 8.91
CA ALA A 75 -23.17 -11.39 8.79
C ALA A 75 -22.83 -12.14 10.08
N ALA A 76 -22.41 -13.41 9.94
CA ALA A 76 -22.21 -14.29 11.09
C ALA A 76 -21.45 -13.53 12.18
N ASP A 77 -22.17 -13.19 13.25
CA ASP A 77 -21.60 -12.73 14.50
C ASP A 77 -20.88 -13.96 15.08
N THR A 78 -19.68 -14.24 14.56
CA THR A 78 -18.69 -15.04 15.28
C THR A 78 -18.12 -14.14 16.37
N ASP A 79 -18.95 -13.90 17.39
CA ASP A 79 -18.52 -13.53 18.73
C ASP A 79 -18.06 -14.81 19.43
N ASP A 80 -16.83 -15.25 19.11
CA ASP A 80 -16.10 -16.17 19.96
C ASP A 80 -14.59 -15.99 19.71
N GLY A 81 -13.98 -15.12 20.53
CA GLY A 81 -12.54 -14.97 20.65
C GLY A 81 -11.92 -13.86 19.80
N ALA A 82 -12.09 -12.61 20.21
CA ALA A 82 -11.18 -11.48 19.96
C ALA A 82 -10.38 -11.50 18.64
N ASP A 83 -11.03 -11.73 17.48
CA ASP A 83 -10.41 -11.56 16.18
C ASP A 83 -10.27 -10.05 15.92
N THR A 84 -9.18 -9.50 16.44
CA THR A 84 -8.93 -8.06 16.33
C THR A 84 -8.82 -7.67 14.85
N ILE A 85 -9.19 -6.43 14.53
CA ILE A 85 -8.95 -5.85 13.19
C ILE A 85 -7.47 -6.04 12.77
N ALA A 86 -6.55 -6.03 13.74
CA ALA A 86 -5.13 -6.27 13.53
C ALA A 86 -4.81 -7.72 13.11
N GLU A 87 -5.39 -8.74 13.74
CA GLU A 87 -5.20 -10.14 13.34
C GLU A 87 -5.79 -10.44 11.98
N ARG A 88 -7.02 -9.96 11.72
CA ARG A 88 -7.68 -10.10 10.42
C ARG A 88 -6.87 -9.45 9.31
N TRP A 89 -6.28 -8.28 9.57
CA TRP A 89 -5.38 -7.61 8.64
C TRP A 89 -4.06 -8.34 8.43
N LYS A 90 -3.47 -8.90 9.50
CA LYS A 90 -2.26 -9.73 9.40
C LYS A 90 -2.51 -10.96 8.53
N ILE A 91 -3.67 -11.60 8.67
CA ILE A 91 -4.06 -12.72 7.81
C ILE A 91 -4.18 -12.23 6.37
N ALA A 92 -4.97 -11.18 6.11
CA ALA A 92 -5.18 -10.65 4.76
C ALA A 92 -3.86 -10.26 4.07
N SER A 93 -2.97 -9.53 4.76
CA SER A 93 -1.69 -9.07 4.19
C SER A 93 -0.70 -10.19 3.91
N ASN A 94 -0.79 -11.33 4.61
CA ASN A 94 0.01 -12.51 4.27
C ASN A 94 -0.41 -13.14 2.93
N PHE A 95 -1.70 -13.13 2.62
CA PHE A 95 -2.22 -13.67 1.35
C PHE A 95 -2.14 -12.66 0.20
N PHE A 96 -2.28 -11.37 0.51
CA PHE A 96 -2.31 -10.26 -0.44
C PHE A 96 -1.26 -9.21 -0.03
N PRO A 97 0.04 -9.46 -0.25
CA PRO A 97 1.12 -8.59 0.23
C PRO A 97 1.07 -7.17 -0.35
N GLU A 98 0.44 -6.96 -1.50
CA GLU A 98 0.23 -5.68 -2.14
C GLU A 98 -0.63 -4.72 -1.31
N ILE A 99 -1.58 -5.22 -0.51
CA ILE A 99 -2.47 -4.36 0.30
C ILE A 99 -1.68 -3.59 1.35
N GLY A 100 -0.58 -4.16 1.85
CA GLY A 100 0.32 -3.50 2.79
C GLY A 100 0.99 -2.26 2.19
N ARG A 101 1.34 -2.31 0.89
CA ARG A 101 1.96 -1.17 0.19
C ARG A 101 0.95 -0.04 0.01
N HIS A 102 -0.28 -0.35 -0.37
CA HIS A 102 -1.36 0.62 -0.51
C HIS A 102 -1.71 1.26 0.83
N HIS A 103 -1.87 0.45 1.88
CA HIS A 103 -2.12 0.92 3.24
C HIS A 103 -1.03 1.87 3.73
N ALA A 104 0.26 1.47 3.64
CA ALA A 104 1.37 2.31 4.08
C ALA A 104 1.49 3.62 3.28
N ARG A 105 1.07 3.64 2.01
CA ARG A 105 1.01 4.88 1.22
C ARG A 105 -0.11 5.80 1.72
N LEU A 106 -1.31 5.26 1.93
CA LEU A 106 -2.44 6.02 2.46
C LEU A 106 -2.16 6.55 3.86
N GLU A 107 -1.52 5.76 4.73
CA GLU A 107 -1.14 6.16 6.08
C GLU A 107 -0.19 7.37 6.10
N ARG A 108 0.77 7.41 5.18
CA ARG A 108 1.69 8.57 5.03
C ARG A 108 0.95 9.86 4.63
N LEU A 109 -0.18 9.75 3.94
CA LEU A 109 -1.05 10.88 3.62
C LEU A 109 -1.96 11.23 4.80
N SER A 110 -2.65 10.23 5.36
CA SER A 110 -3.56 10.34 6.49
C SER A 110 -3.82 8.97 7.11
N ALA A 111 -3.59 8.84 8.43
CA ALA A 111 -3.91 7.62 9.17
C ALA A 111 -5.38 7.20 9.01
N HIS A 112 -6.30 8.16 8.95
CA HIS A 112 -7.73 7.89 8.77
C HIS A 112 -8.05 7.20 7.42
N LEU A 113 -7.32 7.54 6.36
CA LEU A 113 -7.50 6.89 5.05
C LEU A 113 -7.02 5.44 5.05
N ALA A 114 -5.91 5.18 5.74
CA ALA A 114 -5.42 3.83 5.95
C ALA A 114 -6.45 3.00 6.73
N ASP A 115 -7.01 3.54 7.81
CA ASP A 115 -8.07 2.88 8.59
C ASP A 115 -9.35 2.63 7.77
N GLU A 116 -9.75 3.59 6.94
CA GLU A 116 -10.90 3.44 6.03
C GLU A 116 -10.66 2.35 5.00
N PHE A 117 -9.47 2.34 4.39
CA PHE A 117 -9.04 1.32 3.44
C PHE A 117 -9.02 -0.09 4.06
N GLN A 118 -8.41 -0.22 5.24
CA GLN A 118 -8.35 -1.48 5.99
C GLN A 118 -9.75 -2.01 6.30
N ARG A 119 -10.63 -1.16 6.85
CA ARG A 119 -12.01 -1.54 7.17
C ARG A 119 -12.79 -1.94 5.91
N HIS A 120 -12.63 -1.18 4.83
CA HIS A 120 -13.31 -1.48 3.56
C HIS A 120 -12.91 -2.85 3.03
N LEU A 121 -11.60 -3.15 2.98
CA LEU A 121 -11.10 -4.45 2.53
C LEU A 121 -11.56 -5.60 3.42
N LEU A 122 -11.48 -5.45 4.75
CA LEU A 122 -11.86 -6.53 5.67
C LEU A 122 -13.37 -6.80 5.69
N GLN A 123 -14.20 -5.77 5.52
CA GLN A 123 -15.66 -5.89 5.48
C GLN A 123 -16.14 -6.41 4.12
N ARG A 124 -15.56 -5.91 3.02
CA ARG A 124 -15.97 -6.26 1.67
C ARG A 124 -15.26 -7.51 1.12
N GLN A 125 -14.15 -7.93 1.70
CA GLN A 125 -13.32 -9.02 1.19
C GLN A 125 -12.96 -8.83 -0.30
N GLN A 126 -12.76 -7.58 -0.72
CA GLN A 126 -12.45 -7.18 -2.10
C GLN A 126 -10.96 -6.86 -2.27
N TYR A 127 -10.11 -7.87 -2.09
CA TYR A 127 -8.66 -7.65 -2.05
C TYR A 127 -8.04 -7.51 -3.44
N ALA A 128 -8.64 -8.10 -4.49
CA ALA A 128 -8.16 -7.91 -5.85
C ALA A 128 -8.32 -6.45 -6.33
N ASP A 129 -9.36 -5.77 -5.84
CA ASP A 129 -9.64 -4.36 -6.15
C ASP A 129 -8.85 -3.38 -5.25
N ALA A 130 -7.95 -3.86 -4.40
CA ALA A 130 -7.23 -3.04 -3.41
C ALA A 130 -6.54 -1.81 -4.02
N ALA A 131 -5.91 -1.95 -5.19
CA ALA A 131 -5.28 -0.82 -5.87
C ALA A 131 -6.31 0.25 -6.27
N ALA A 132 -7.42 -0.16 -6.89
CA ALA A 132 -8.49 0.74 -7.33
C ALA A 132 -9.19 1.42 -6.14
N ILE A 133 -9.41 0.68 -5.05
CA ILE A 133 -10.00 1.23 -3.81
C ILE A 133 -9.05 2.26 -3.21
N ALA A 134 -7.75 1.96 -3.12
CA ALA A 134 -6.76 2.89 -2.60
C ALA A 134 -6.68 4.17 -3.44
N ASP A 135 -6.67 4.05 -4.77
CA ASP A 135 -6.64 5.20 -5.68
C ASP A 135 -7.90 6.05 -5.57
N ARG A 136 -9.09 5.43 -5.47
CA ARG A 136 -10.34 6.16 -5.25
C ARG A 136 -10.29 6.96 -3.95
N LEU A 137 -9.93 6.32 -2.83
CA LEU A 137 -9.83 6.99 -1.52
C LEU A 137 -8.81 8.14 -1.56
N ARG A 138 -7.67 7.92 -2.21
CA ARG A 138 -6.63 8.94 -2.42
C ARG A 138 -7.16 10.14 -3.20
N ILE A 139 -7.81 9.90 -4.34
CA ILE A 139 -8.36 10.95 -5.21
C ILE A 139 -9.47 11.72 -4.49
N GLU A 140 -10.40 11.03 -3.82
CA GLU A 140 -11.46 11.68 -3.06
C GLU A 140 -10.92 12.55 -1.92
N PHE A 141 -9.90 12.06 -1.20
CA PHE A 141 -9.25 12.82 -0.16
C PHE A 141 -8.59 14.08 -0.69
N LEU A 142 -7.72 13.95 -1.69
CA LEU A 142 -7.00 15.09 -2.26
C LEU A 142 -7.98 16.05 -2.93
N GLY A 143 -9.01 15.54 -3.60
CA GLY A 143 -9.91 16.37 -4.38
C GLY A 143 -10.80 17.29 -3.57
N ARG A 144 -11.09 16.94 -2.30
CA ARG A 144 -11.76 17.85 -1.36
C ARG A 144 -10.98 19.15 -1.10
N HIS A 145 -9.66 19.14 -1.26
CA HIS A 145 -8.78 20.26 -0.93
C HIS A 145 -8.05 20.87 -2.13
N PHE A 146 -7.83 20.08 -3.18
CA PHE A 146 -6.97 20.44 -4.32
C PHE A 146 -7.68 20.30 -5.68
N GLY A 147 -9.00 20.06 -5.70
CA GLY A 147 -9.80 20.07 -6.93
C GLY A 147 -9.80 18.72 -7.64
N THR A 148 -9.90 18.71 -8.97
CA THR A 148 -10.03 17.45 -9.74
C THR A 148 -8.92 17.25 -10.78
N ASP A 149 -8.01 18.22 -10.93
CA ASP A 149 -6.92 18.13 -11.90
C ASP A 149 -5.86 17.13 -11.42
N GLU A 150 -5.63 16.08 -12.20
CA GLU A 150 -4.77 14.96 -11.83
C GLU A 150 -3.32 15.40 -11.56
N ALA A 151 -2.81 16.36 -12.32
CA ALA A 151 -1.44 16.84 -12.18
C ALA A 151 -1.27 17.72 -10.93
N VAL A 152 -2.29 18.50 -10.58
CA VAL A 152 -2.36 19.23 -9.30
C VAL A 152 -2.47 18.26 -8.12
N LEU A 153 -3.31 17.23 -8.21
CA LEU A 153 -3.44 16.22 -7.15
C LEU A 153 -2.12 15.48 -6.92
N ALA A 154 -1.44 15.05 -7.99
CA ALA A 154 -0.14 14.40 -7.91
C ALA A 154 0.91 15.30 -7.26
N TYR A 155 0.92 16.59 -7.57
CA TYR A 155 1.84 17.55 -6.97
C TYR A 155 1.52 17.81 -5.49
N ALA A 156 0.24 17.97 -5.14
CA ALA A 156 -0.20 18.11 -3.75
C ALA A 156 0.17 16.87 -2.91
N GLU A 157 0.03 15.67 -3.47
CA GLU A 157 0.45 14.42 -2.83
C GLU A 157 1.96 14.42 -2.54
N GLN A 158 2.80 14.85 -3.49
CA GLN A 158 4.24 14.96 -3.29
C GLN A 158 4.58 15.92 -2.12
N LEU A 159 3.92 17.07 -2.06
CA LEU A 159 4.12 18.06 -0.99
C LEU A 159 3.68 17.52 0.38
N LEU A 160 2.54 16.83 0.45
CA LEU A 160 2.05 16.19 1.67
C LEU A 160 3.03 15.14 2.18
N LEU A 161 3.50 14.27 1.28
CA LEU A 161 4.49 13.23 1.59
C LEU A 161 5.84 13.81 2.01
N ALA A 162 6.21 14.98 1.49
CA ALA A 162 7.40 15.72 1.88
C ALA A 162 7.21 16.56 3.16
N ARG A 163 6.01 16.55 3.77
CA ARG A 163 5.66 17.36 4.95
C ARG A 163 5.82 18.87 4.75
N GLU A 164 5.66 19.34 3.51
CA GLU A 164 5.80 20.74 3.11
C GLU A 164 4.50 21.53 3.40
N VAL A 165 4.13 21.64 4.67
CA VAL A 165 2.81 22.12 5.12
C VAL A 165 2.44 23.50 4.56
N GLU A 166 3.39 24.43 4.49
CA GLU A 166 3.15 25.78 3.96
C GLU A 166 2.87 25.78 2.46
N ALA A 167 3.63 24.99 1.69
CA ALA A 167 3.43 24.83 0.26
C ALA A 167 2.08 24.14 -0.02
N VAL A 168 1.74 23.09 0.74
CA VAL A 168 0.42 22.42 0.65
C VAL A 168 -0.72 23.42 0.87
N ARG A 169 -0.63 24.25 1.92
CA ARG A 169 -1.64 25.28 2.21
C ARG A 169 -1.76 26.27 1.07
N PHE A 170 -0.65 26.70 0.50
CA PHE A 170 -0.63 27.64 -0.61
C PHE A 170 -1.28 27.05 -1.87
N VAL A 171 -1.02 25.77 -2.20
CA VAL A 171 -1.70 25.07 -3.31
C VAL A 171 -3.21 25.03 -3.07
N SER A 172 -3.65 24.66 -1.86
CA SER A 172 -5.09 24.66 -1.53
C SER A 172 -5.71 26.06 -1.67
N GLN A 173 -4.97 27.12 -1.31
CA GLN A 173 -5.39 28.51 -1.48
C GLN A 173 -5.51 28.92 -2.96
N ILE A 174 -4.56 28.50 -3.80
CA ILE A 174 -4.63 28.75 -5.25
C ILE A 174 -5.88 28.09 -5.82
N VAL A 175 -6.12 26.82 -5.47
CA VAL A 175 -7.29 26.07 -5.94
C VAL A 175 -8.61 26.65 -5.43
N SER A 176 -8.66 27.11 -4.17
CA SER A 176 -9.89 27.71 -3.64
C SER A 176 -10.27 29.03 -4.32
N VAL A 177 -9.29 29.77 -4.84
CA VAL A 177 -9.52 31.04 -5.55
C VAL A 177 -9.81 30.83 -7.04
N LEU A 178 -9.05 29.94 -7.70
CA LEU A 178 -9.10 29.76 -9.16
C LEU A 178 -10.00 28.58 -9.59
N GLY A 179 -10.34 27.67 -8.68
CA GLY A 179 -11.22 26.53 -8.95
C GLY A 179 -10.70 25.63 -10.06
N ARG A 180 -11.52 25.42 -11.11
CA ARG A 180 -11.21 24.50 -12.23
C ARG A 180 -10.27 25.09 -13.29
N SER A 181 -9.93 26.38 -13.22
CA SER A 181 -9.03 27.01 -14.20
C SER A 181 -7.54 26.89 -13.81
N VAL A 182 -7.23 26.08 -12.81
CA VAL A 182 -5.87 25.89 -12.30
C VAL A 182 -5.14 24.88 -13.17
N ASP A 183 -4.02 25.29 -13.77
CA ASP A 183 -3.07 24.39 -14.40
C ASP A 183 -1.92 24.03 -13.45
N ALA A 184 -1.47 22.78 -13.51
CA ALA A 184 -0.44 22.28 -12.60
C ALA A 184 0.92 22.97 -12.77
N ASP A 185 1.27 23.41 -13.98
CA ASP A 185 2.57 24.03 -14.24
C ASP A 185 2.66 25.43 -13.63
N SER A 186 1.60 26.24 -13.74
CA SER A 186 1.50 27.52 -13.03
C SER A 186 1.51 27.33 -11.51
N VAL A 187 0.83 26.31 -10.98
CA VAL A 187 0.89 26.00 -9.54
C VAL A 187 2.32 25.69 -9.10
N ARG A 188 3.03 24.82 -9.84
CA ARG A 188 4.43 24.47 -9.55
C ARG A 188 5.33 25.69 -9.65
N GLU A 189 5.15 26.54 -10.65
CA GLU A 189 5.91 27.78 -10.83
C GLU A 189 5.68 28.74 -9.65
N LYS A 190 4.43 28.93 -9.22
CA LYS A 190 4.13 29.80 -8.07
C LYS A 190 4.64 29.23 -6.75
N VAL A 191 4.56 27.91 -6.56
CA VAL A 191 5.14 27.25 -5.37
C VAL A 191 6.66 27.38 -5.38
N SER A 192 7.35 27.17 -6.51
CA SER A 192 8.81 27.30 -6.57
C SER A 192 9.30 28.73 -6.36
N GLN A 193 8.57 29.73 -6.88
CA GLN A 193 8.84 31.15 -6.64
C GLN A 193 8.69 31.51 -5.16
N ARG A 194 7.66 30.97 -4.49
CA ARG A 194 7.34 31.30 -3.10
C ARG A 194 8.15 30.49 -2.08
N PHE A 195 8.43 29.23 -2.39
CA PHE A 195 9.10 28.26 -1.54
C PHE A 195 10.25 27.56 -2.29
N PRO A 196 11.38 28.24 -2.57
CA PRO A 196 12.48 27.66 -3.34
C PRO A 196 13.05 26.38 -2.72
N ARG A 197 13.11 26.31 -1.38
CA ARG A 197 13.61 25.15 -0.63
C ARG A 197 12.75 23.89 -0.81
N THR A 198 11.45 24.06 -1.08
CA THR A 198 10.53 22.95 -1.33
C THR A 198 10.92 22.20 -2.61
N VAL A 199 11.47 22.88 -3.62
CA VAL A 199 11.94 22.23 -4.85
C VAL A 199 13.09 21.27 -4.54
N ASP A 200 14.05 21.71 -3.73
CA ASP A 200 15.18 20.87 -3.32
C ASP A 200 14.72 19.70 -2.44
N SER A 201 13.79 19.94 -1.51
CA SER A 201 13.17 18.92 -0.66
C SER A 201 12.49 17.82 -1.48
N LEU A 202 11.65 18.21 -2.45
CA LEU A 202 11.00 17.28 -3.37
C LEU A 202 12.01 16.51 -4.22
N ARG A 203 13.06 17.18 -4.70
CA ARG A 203 14.13 16.55 -5.50
C ARG A 203 14.92 15.53 -4.68
N LYS A 204 15.30 15.86 -3.44
CA LYS A 204 15.97 14.93 -2.50
C LYS A 204 15.14 13.67 -2.31
N ARG A 205 13.85 13.84 -2.01
CA ARG A 205 12.93 12.72 -1.75
C ARG A 205 12.71 11.85 -3.00
N ALA A 206 12.63 12.45 -4.18
CA ALA A 206 12.52 11.71 -5.44
C ALA A 206 13.79 10.89 -5.75
N LEU A 207 14.98 11.47 -5.53
CA LEU A 207 16.25 10.77 -5.68
C LEU A 207 16.39 9.64 -4.66
N TYR A 208 16.03 9.89 -3.39
CA TYR A 208 16.03 8.87 -2.34
C TYR A 208 15.15 7.68 -2.71
N ALA A 209 13.90 7.91 -3.12
CA ALA A 209 12.98 6.85 -3.50
C ALA A 209 13.51 6.03 -4.69
N ARG A 210 14.13 6.68 -5.68
CA ARG A 210 14.75 6.03 -6.84
C ARG A 210 15.90 5.11 -6.43
N ILE A 211 16.73 5.55 -5.48
CA ILE A 211 17.89 4.80 -4.97
C ILE A 211 17.42 3.64 -4.07
N ALA A 212 16.49 3.90 -3.16
CA ALA A 212 16.00 2.93 -2.18
C ALA A 212 15.20 1.78 -2.80
N HIS A 213 14.50 2.02 -3.91
CA HIS A 213 13.69 1.02 -4.61
C HIS A 213 14.35 0.46 -5.87
N GLN A 214 15.63 0.74 -6.08
CA GLN A 214 16.38 0.17 -7.20
C GLN A 214 16.53 -1.36 -7.02
N GLY A 215 16.20 -2.14 -8.06
CA GLY A 215 16.33 -3.61 -8.07
C GLY A 215 17.79 -4.09 -8.11
N ASP A 216 18.01 -5.39 -8.38
CA ASP A 216 19.32 -6.08 -8.36
C ASP A 216 20.32 -5.67 -9.48
N GLY A 217 20.24 -4.43 -9.96
CA GLY A 217 21.17 -3.85 -10.92
C GLY A 217 22.27 -3.01 -10.26
N ALA A 218 23.26 -2.61 -11.06
CA ALA A 218 24.28 -1.68 -10.60
C ALA A 218 23.64 -0.36 -10.11
N PRO A 219 23.99 0.14 -8.91
CA PRO A 219 23.37 1.32 -8.31
C PRO A 219 23.54 2.57 -9.19
N ASP A 220 22.51 3.42 -9.22
CA ASP A 220 22.53 4.67 -10.00
C ASP A 220 23.47 5.69 -9.35
N ARG A 221 24.71 5.70 -9.84
CA ARG A 221 25.79 6.57 -9.36
C ARG A 221 25.44 8.05 -9.47
N GLN A 222 24.73 8.46 -10.52
CA GLN A 222 24.38 9.86 -10.72
C GLN A 222 23.33 10.29 -9.68
N ALA A 223 22.31 9.45 -9.47
CA ALA A 223 21.29 9.72 -8.46
C ALA A 223 21.90 9.80 -7.05
N LEU A 224 22.82 8.89 -6.72
CA LEU A 224 23.56 8.90 -5.45
C LEU A 224 24.38 10.18 -5.28
N HIS A 225 25.15 10.57 -6.29
CA HIS A 225 25.96 11.79 -6.25
C HIS A 225 25.10 13.04 -6.07
N ASP A 226 24.01 13.16 -6.84
CA ASP A 226 23.09 14.30 -6.78
C ASP A 226 22.41 14.39 -5.40
N LEU A 227 21.97 13.26 -4.84
CA LEU A 227 21.35 13.24 -3.51
C LEU A 227 22.34 13.66 -2.42
N VAL A 228 23.56 13.10 -2.44
CA VAL A 228 24.60 13.43 -1.46
C VAL A 228 24.95 14.91 -1.54
N SER A 229 25.10 15.45 -2.76
CA SER A 229 25.40 16.87 -2.99
C SER A 229 24.29 17.78 -2.47
N LEU A 230 23.02 17.43 -2.68
CA LEU A 230 21.87 18.18 -2.16
C LEU A 230 21.79 18.15 -0.63
N CYS A 231 22.30 17.11 0.01
CA CYS A 231 22.38 16.97 1.47
C CYS A 231 23.65 17.58 2.08
N ASP A 232 24.37 18.44 1.34
CA ASP A 232 25.66 19.03 1.73
C ASP A 232 26.73 17.97 2.07
N GLY A 233 26.56 16.75 1.57
CA GLY A 233 27.51 15.67 1.71
C GLY A 233 28.56 15.67 0.61
N VAL A 234 29.70 15.06 0.89
CA VAL A 234 30.81 14.92 -0.06
C VAL A 234 31.21 13.46 -0.14
N VAL A 235 31.17 12.88 -1.34
CA VAL A 235 31.79 11.57 -1.60
C VAL A 235 33.24 11.82 -1.97
N GLN A 236 34.16 11.52 -1.06
CA GLN A 236 35.59 11.60 -1.35
C GLN A 236 36.03 10.34 -2.11
N ARG A 237 35.90 10.35 -3.45
CA ARG A 237 36.77 9.61 -4.38
C ARG A 237 36.52 9.90 -5.87
N PRO A 238 37.54 9.77 -6.74
CA PRO A 238 37.34 9.68 -8.18
C PRO A 238 36.76 8.31 -8.51
N LEU A 239 35.65 8.30 -9.24
CA LEU A 239 35.03 7.12 -9.85
C LEU A 239 36.12 6.18 -10.41
N LEU A 240 36.26 4.94 -9.87
CA LEU A 240 36.79 3.70 -10.50
C LEU A 240 37.60 2.70 -9.61
N ARG A 241 37.78 2.84 -8.28
CA ARG A 241 38.42 1.77 -7.45
C ARG A 241 37.82 1.58 -6.06
N ALA A 242 37.77 0.32 -5.62
CA ALA A 242 37.22 -0.14 -4.34
C ALA A 242 37.76 0.61 -3.11
N GLY A 243 36.88 0.92 -2.16
CA GLY A 243 37.11 1.79 -1.01
C GLY A 243 36.63 3.22 -1.28
N GLY A 244 36.18 3.99 -0.29
CA GLY A 244 35.76 5.38 -0.42
C GLY A 244 35.20 5.89 0.90
N THR A 245 35.16 7.21 1.09
CA THR A 245 34.58 7.84 2.29
C THR A 245 33.41 8.72 1.88
N LEU A 246 32.23 8.43 2.40
CA LEU A 246 31.06 9.27 2.33
C LEU A 246 31.06 10.19 3.56
N LEU A 247 31.13 11.49 3.33
CA LEU A 247 30.84 12.51 4.32
C LEU A 247 29.37 12.90 4.16
N LEU A 248 28.53 12.59 5.14
CA LEU A 248 27.13 12.98 5.14
C LEU A 248 26.74 13.50 6.53
N GLY A 249 26.59 14.83 6.64
CA GLY A 249 26.52 15.50 7.95
C GLY A 249 27.86 15.42 8.69
N MET A 250 27.83 14.96 9.94
CA MET A 250 29.01 14.86 10.84
C MET A 250 29.67 13.46 10.84
N HIS A 251 29.38 12.62 9.85
CA HIS A 251 29.79 11.21 9.85
C HIS A 251 30.63 10.85 8.64
N ASP A 252 31.74 10.16 8.91
CA ASP A 252 32.65 9.62 7.92
C ASP A 252 32.37 8.13 7.77
N LEU A 253 31.71 7.75 6.67
CA LEU A 253 31.32 6.38 6.41
C LEU A 253 32.21 5.78 5.32
N LYS A 254 32.93 4.71 5.67
CA LYS A 254 33.72 3.96 4.70
C LYS A 254 32.84 2.97 3.96
N PHE A 255 33.08 2.81 2.67
CA PHE A 255 32.41 1.83 1.82
C PHE A 255 33.42 1.22 0.83
N GLU A 256 33.21 -0.02 0.42
CA GLU A 256 34.11 -0.75 -0.47
C GLU A 256 33.62 -0.74 -1.92
N ASN A 257 32.30 -0.68 -2.13
CA ASN A 257 31.67 -0.68 -3.45
C ASN A 257 30.40 0.20 -3.49
N ASP A 258 29.86 0.43 -4.68
CA ASP A 258 28.71 1.32 -4.86
C ASP A 258 27.43 0.79 -4.21
N GLU A 259 27.30 -0.52 -4.04
CA GLU A 259 26.14 -1.14 -3.41
C GLU A 259 26.16 -0.91 -1.89
N GLU A 260 27.34 -1.00 -1.27
CA GLU A 260 27.52 -0.63 0.13
C GLU A 260 27.29 0.87 0.34
N LEU A 261 27.76 1.72 -0.57
CA LEU A 261 27.45 3.16 -0.56
C LEU A 261 25.93 3.39 -0.62
N ARG A 262 25.23 2.71 -1.53
CA ARG A 262 23.76 2.77 -1.64
C ARG A 262 23.11 2.42 -0.30
N GLN A 263 23.47 1.28 0.28
CA GLN A 263 22.89 0.80 1.53
C GLN A 263 23.14 1.77 2.69
N LEU A 264 24.34 2.36 2.78
CA LEU A 264 24.66 3.37 3.79
C LEU A 264 23.82 4.64 3.65
N VAL A 265 23.72 5.18 2.43
CA VAL A 265 22.89 6.36 2.13
C VAL A 265 21.43 6.09 2.46
N VAL A 266 20.88 4.97 1.97
CA VAL A 266 19.47 4.59 2.19
C VAL A 266 19.18 4.45 3.69
N ARG A 267 20.05 3.76 4.42
CA ARG A 267 19.91 3.53 5.87
C ARG A 267 19.98 4.84 6.65
N ARG A 268 20.88 5.75 6.28
CA ARG A 268 21.09 7.00 7.01
C ARG A 268 19.94 7.98 6.81
N LEU A 269 19.44 8.06 5.58
CA LEU A 269 18.37 8.98 5.21
C LEU A 269 16.96 8.36 5.40
N ALA A 270 16.86 7.10 5.84
CA ALA A 270 15.58 6.44 6.10
C ALA A 270 14.72 7.16 7.15
N ALA A 271 15.33 7.76 8.17
CA ALA A 271 14.58 8.53 9.17
C ALA A 271 14.01 9.84 8.62
N GLU A 272 14.63 10.39 7.57
CA GLU A 272 14.26 11.67 6.95
C GLU A 272 13.27 11.49 5.79
N PHE A 273 13.41 10.42 5.00
CA PHE A 273 12.62 10.21 3.77
C PHE A 273 11.83 8.90 3.70
N GLY A 274 12.03 7.95 4.64
CA GLY A 274 11.41 6.61 4.66
C GLY A 274 9.92 6.54 4.95
#